data_AF-A0A6C0L1D4-F1
#
_entry.id   AF-A0A6C0L1D4-F1
#
_cell.length_a   1.000
_cell.length_b   1.000
_cell.length_c   1.000
_cell.angle_alpha   90.00
_cell.angle_beta   90.00
_cell.angle_gamma   90.00
#
_symmetry.space_group_name_H-M   'P 1'
#
loop_
_entity.id
_entity.type
_entity.pdbx_description
1 polymer ?
#
loop_
_entity_poly.entity_id
_entity_poly.type
_entity_poly.pdbx_seq_one_letter_code
_entity_poly.pdbx_strand_id
1 'polypeptide(L)'
;MWGDYENETLIYYHVQSKENQKMYHRAAGFHNSLYNIFGLLSVVSSTVASTLSWSQGSDISSGKMFILSTITTTALITSAIQNFYKFQDNSNNYKETSRMYAKIQNKVEGVGNIHPEYRTAKPQEFFKKIQDKVDEIAESRAELTHFLTSCIYKKKNDGESYLLKKHEKYKNLKDMEKLNFARNSELSMQVFTDEESDNEVP
;
A
#
# COMPACT_ATOMS: atom_id res chain seq x y z
N MET A 1 -30.84 -0.33 -9.20
CA MET A 1 -30.66 -1.75 -9.60
C MET A 1 -29.23 -1.90 -10.10
N TRP A 2 -28.60 -3.06 -9.93
CA TRP A 2 -27.24 -3.30 -10.46
C TRP A 2 -27.33 -3.62 -11.95
N GLY A 3 -27.11 -2.61 -12.79
CA GLY A 3 -27.03 -2.75 -14.24
C GLY A 3 -25.60 -2.90 -14.75
N ASP A 4 -25.46 -2.82 -16.07
CA ASP A 4 -24.16 -2.92 -16.74
C ASP A 4 -23.20 -1.79 -16.34
N TYR A 5 -23.72 -0.56 -16.23
CA TYR A 5 -22.94 0.59 -15.80
C TYR A 5 -22.37 0.42 -14.38
N GLU A 6 -23.20 -0.02 -13.43
CA GLU A 6 -22.75 -0.27 -12.07
C GLU A 6 -21.72 -1.41 -12.02
N ASN A 7 -21.87 -2.42 -12.88
CA ASN A 7 -20.92 -3.52 -12.96
C ASN A 7 -19.56 -3.09 -13.52
N GLU A 8 -19.54 -2.27 -14.57
CA GLU A 8 -18.32 -1.68 -15.10
C GLU A 8 -17.64 -0.78 -14.06
N THR A 9 -18.43 0.01 -13.33
CA THR A 9 -17.93 0.87 -12.24
C THR A 9 -17.33 0.03 -11.10
N LEU A 10 -17.93 -1.11 -10.78
CA LEU A 10 -17.40 -2.04 -9.79
C LEU A 10 -16.05 -2.63 -10.23
N ILE A 11 -15.94 -3.03 -11.50
CA ILE A 11 -14.69 -3.53 -12.08
C ILE A 11 -13.62 -2.43 -12.11
N TYR A 12 -13.99 -1.20 -12.45
CA TYR A 12 -13.08 -0.05 -12.41
C TYR A 12 -12.46 0.13 -11.02
N TYR A 13 -13.29 0.17 -9.96
CA TYR A 13 -12.79 0.29 -8.59
C TYR A 13 -11.95 -0.92 -8.16
N HIS A 14 -12.27 -2.12 -8.64
CA HIS A 14 -11.45 -3.31 -8.39
C HIS A 14 -10.05 -3.18 -9.00
N VAL A 15 -9.97 -2.80 -10.27
CA VAL A 15 -8.69 -2.59 -10.96
C VAL A 15 -7.89 -1.49 -10.28
N GLN A 16 -8.50 -0.33 -10.03
CA GLN A 16 -7.85 0.81 -9.38
C GLN A 16 -7.30 0.46 -8.00
N SER A 17 -8.12 -0.16 -7.13
CA SER A 17 -7.68 -0.53 -5.79
C SER A 17 -6.56 -1.57 -5.81
N LYS A 18 -6.66 -2.58 -6.68
CA LYS A 18 -5.63 -3.62 -6.85
C LYS A 18 -4.31 -3.06 -7.39
N GLU A 19 -4.36 -2.21 -8.41
CA GLU A 19 -3.16 -1.57 -8.97
C GLU A 19 -2.44 -0.72 -7.91
N ASN A 20 -3.19 0.15 -7.23
CA ASN A 20 -2.64 1.00 -6.18
C ASN A 20 -2.10 0.18 -5.00
N GLN A 21 -2.85 -0.82 -4.51
CA GLN A 21 -2.40 -1.71 -3.44
C GLN A 21 -1.02 -2.31 -3.74
N LYS A 22 -0.87 -2.90 -4.93
CA LYS A 22 0.39 -3.54 -5.34
C LYS A 22 1.52 -2.55 -5.54
N MET A 23 1.22 -1.38 -6.10
CA MET A 23 2.19 -0.31 -6.33
C MET A 23 2.77 0.16 -4.99
N TYR A 24 1.92 0.50 -4.02
CA TYR A 24 2.33 0.91 -2.68
C TYR A 24 3.03 -0.22 -1.91
N HIS A 25 2.60 -1.48 -2.09
CA HIS A 25 3.29 -2.62 -1.48
C HIS A 25 4.74 -2.76 -1.99
N ARG A 26 4.97 -2.56 -3.29
CA ARG A 26 6.31 -2.60 -3.87
C ARG A 26 7.16 -1.40 -3.46
N ALA A 27 6.56 -0.22 -3.37
CA ALA A 27 7.23 0.97 -2.83
C ALA A 27 7.69 0.73 -1.39
N ALA A 28 6.83 0.16 -0.54
CA ALA A 28 7.19 -0.23 0.82
C ALA A 28 8.37 -1.21 0.84
N GLY A 29 8.31 -2.27 0.03
CA GLY A 29 9.39 -3.26 -0.08
C GLY A 29 10.71 -2.65 -0.54
N PHE A 30 10.67 -1.75 -1.54
CA PHE A 30 11.86 -1.06 -2.04
C PHE A 30 12.51 -0.17 -0.97
N HIS A 31 11.70 0.65 -0.28
CA HIS A 31 12.19 1.52 0.79
C HIS A 31 12.75 0.72 1.99
N ASN A 32 12.14 -0.42 2.32
CA ASN A 32 12.67 -1.33 3.34
C ASN A 32 14.01 -1.95 2.92
N SER A 33 14.16 -2.31 1.64
CA SER A 33 15.44 -2.80 1.11
C SER A 33 16.53 -1.73 1.17
N LEU A 34 16.21 -0.47 0.83
CA LEU A 34 17.14 0.66 0.98
C LEU A 34 17.55 0.84 2.45
N TYR A 35 16.60 0.79 3.37
CA TYR A 35 16.87 0.82 4.81
C TYR A 35 17.84 -0.30 5.22
N ASN A 36 17.63 -1.54 4.78
CA ASN A 36 18.54 -2.64 5.14
C ASN A 36 19.95 -2.47 4.53
N ILE A 37 20.03 -2.08 3.24
CA ILE A 37 21.31 -1.90 2.53
C ILE A 37 22.13 -0.76 3.15
N PHE A 38 21.51 0.40 3.35
CA PHE A 38 22.22 1.54 3.94
C PHE A 38 22.57 1.29 5.41
N GLY A 39 21.78 0.50 6.13
CA GLY A 39 22.08 0.10 7.51
C GLY A 39 23.34 -0.75 7.55
N LEU A 40 23.44 -1.75 6.66
CA LEU A 40 24.62 -2.58 6.53
C LEU A 40 25.87 -1.77 6.12
N LEU A 41 25.74 -0.87 5.14
CA LEU A 41 26.83 0.01 4.73
C LEU A 41 27.29 0.93 5.87
N SER A 42 26.36 1.44 6.68
CA SER A 42 26.68 2.26 7.86
C SER A 42 27.49 1.47 8.88
N VAL A 43 27.10 0.22 9.17
CA VAL A 43 27.85 -0.65 10.10
C VAL A 43 29.26 -0.91 9.57
N VAL A 44 29.40 -1.34 8.31
CA VAL A 44 30.72 -1.61 7.70
C VAL A 44 31.60 -0.36 7.74
N SER A 45 31.05 0.80 7.35
CA SER A 45 31.79 2.07 7.34
C SER A 45 32.24 2.46 8.74
N SER A 46 31.38 2.29 9.75
CA SER A 46 31.71 2.59 11.16
C SER A 46 32.82 1.68 11.70
N THR A 47 32.82 0.40 11.32
CA THR A 47 33.87 -0.57 11.71
C THR A 47 35.21 -0.21 11.08
N VAL A 48 35.23 0.15 9.79
CA VAL A 48 36.45 0.59 9.09
C VAL A 48 36.97 1.90 9.67
N ALA A 49 36.10 2.89 9.88
CA ALA A 49 36.47 4.17 10.47
C ALA A 49 37.03 4.03 11.89
N SER A 50 36.39 3.20 12.73
CA SER A 50 36.90 2.89 14.07
C SER A 50 38.28 2.23 13.99
N THR A 51 38.45 1.24 13.11
CA THR A 51 39.74 0.55 12.94
C THR A 51 40.85 1.52 12.50
N LEU A 52 40.56 2.45 11.59
CA LEU A 52 41.51 3.49 11.15
C LEU A 52 41.82 4.50 12.26
N SER A 53 40.82 4.92 13.04
CA SER A 53 41.00 5.87 14.15
C SER A 53 41.87 5.32 15.28
N TRP A 54 41.82 4.01 15.55
CA TRP A 54 42.69 3.38 16.55
C TRP A 54 44.11 3.10 15.99
N SER A 55 44.25 3.02 14.66
CA SER A 55 45.52 2.82 13.95
C SER A 55 46.34 4.12 13.84
N GLN A 56 45.69 5.27 13.73
CA GLN A 56 46.36 6.57 13.68
C GLN A 56 46.64 7.11 15.10
N GLY A 57 47.78 6.73 15.65
CA GLY A 57 48.30 7.28 16.89
C GLY A 57 48.52 8.80 16.82
N SER A 58 47.94 9.50 17.80
CA SER A 58 48.30 10.82 18.35
C SER A 58 49.14 11.77 17.47
N ASP A 59 48.48 12.65 16.71
CA ASP A 59 48.97 14.01 16.43
C ASP A 59 47.81 14.91 15.97
N ILE A 60 47.04 15.43 16.95
CA ILE A 60 45.92 16.34 16.69
C ILE A 60 46.43 17.79 16.80
N SER A 61 46.95 18.31 15.69
CA SER A 61 47.27 19.74 15.58
C SER A 61 46.00 20.57 15.30
N SER A 62 45.90 21.73 15.96
CA SER A 62 44.88 22.78 15.82
C SER A 62 43.46 22.45 16.35
N GLY A 63 43.23 22.73 17.65
CA GLY A 63 41.95 22.51 18.35
C GLY A 63 40.71 23.23 17.76
N LYS A 64 40.86 24.36 17.04
CA LYS A 64 39.73 25.03 16.36
C LYS A 64 39.28 24.27 15.11
N MET A 65 40.23 23.73 14.34
CA MET A 65 39.94 22.90 13.17
C MET A 65 39.38 21.53 13.60
N PHE A 66 39.84 21.01 14.74
CA PHE A 66 39.26 19.83 15.39
C PHE A 66 37.80 20.05 15.78
N ILE A 67 37.47 21.13 16.51
CA ILE A 67 36.08 21.43 16.93
C ILE A 67 35.15 21.60 15.72
N LEU A 68 35.57 22.36 14.69
CA LEU A 68 34.76 22.56 13.48
C LEU A 68 34.56 21.25 12.70
N SER A 69 35.61 20.42 12.61
CA SER A 69 35.54 19.08 12.02
C SER A 69 34.56 18.20 12.79
N THR A 70 34.64 18.15 14.12
CA THR A 70 33.73 17.37 14.97
C THR A 70 32.28 17.80 14.78
N ILE A 71 31.97 19.11 14.83
CA ILE A 71 30.61 19.62 14.63
C ILE A 71 30.08 19.23 13.24
N THR A 72 30.90 19.36 12.21
CA THR A 72 30.52 19.03 10.83
C THR A 72 30.30 17.52 10.67
N THR A 73 31.17 16.70 11.24
CA THR A 73 31.04 15.24 11.23
C THR A 73 29.80 14.79 11.99
N THR A 74 29.51 15.35 13.17
CA THR A 74 28.28 15.03 13.92
C THR A 74 27.05 15.45 13.13
N ALA A 75 27.03 16.63 12.51
CA ALA A 75 25.93 17.07 11.66
C ALA A 75 25.70 16.15 10.44
N LEU A 76 26.77 15.70 9.79
CA LEU A 76 26.71 14.73 8.69
C LEU A 76 26.17 13.37 9.15
N ILE A 77 26.64 12.86 10.30
CA ILE A 77 26.15 11.60 10.89
C ILE A 77 24.67 11.73 11.27
N THR A 78 24.29 12.81 11.96
CA THR A 78 22.88 13.05 12.34
C THR A 78 21.98 13.15 11.11
N SER A 79 22.41 13.86 10.06
CA SER A 79 21.66 13.95 8.80
C SER A 79 21.53 12.61 8.10
N ALA A 80 22.59 11.79 8.12
CA ALA A 80 22.57 10.43 7.58
C ALA A 80 21.59 9.53 8.36
N ILE A 81 21.60 9.59 9.69
CA ILE A 81 20.66 8.86 10.56
C ILE A 81 19.21 9.33 10.32
N GLN A 82 18.98 10.63 10.20
CA GLN A 82 17.64 11.16 9.89
C GLN A 82 17.14 10.68 8.52
N ASN A 83 18.01 10.68 7.50
CA ASN A 83 17.66 10.14 6.19
C ASN A 83 17.44 8.62 6.23
N PHE A 84 18.15 7.92 7.12
CA PHE A 84 17.99 6.50 7.35
C PHE A 84 16.61 6.13 7.88
N TYR A 85 16.18 6.77 8.97
CA TYR A 85 14.85 6.55 9.54
C TYR A 85 13.73 6.95 8.59
N LYS A 86 13.93 8.00 7.78
CA LYS A 86 12.97 8.36 6.72
C LYS A 86 12.69 7.22 5.74
N PHE A 87 13.65 6.35 5.44
CA PHE A 87 13.37 5.18 4.58
C PHE A 87 12.44 4.18 5.26
N GLN A 88 12.62 3.95 6.56
CA GLN A 88 11.76 3.08 7.34
C GLN A 88 10.34 3.66 7.49
N ASP A 89 10.23 4.95 7.81
CA ASP A 89 8.96 5.65 7.94
C ASP A 89 8.19 5.66 6.62
N ASN A 90 8.87 5.99 5.51
CA ASN A 90 8.27 5.92 4.19
C ASN A 90 7.81 4.50 3.84
N SER A 91 8.60 3.47 4.19
CA SER A 91 8.19 2.08 3.98
C SER A 91 6.91 1.74 4.75
N ASN A 92 6.82 2.16 6.01
CA ASN A 92 5.66 1.93 6.85
C ASN A 92 4.41 2.66 6.29
N ASN A 93 4.55 3.94 5.91
CA ASN A 93 3.46 4.74 5.35
C ASN A 93 2.93 4.12 4.04
N TYR A 94 3.82 3.66 3.15
CA TYR A 94 3.42 2.97 1.93
C TYR A 94 2.74 1.62 2.22
N LYS A 95 3.22 0.88 3.23
CA LYS A 95 2.62 -0.39 3.64
C LYS A 95 1.21 -0.18 4.19
N GLU A 96 1.00 0.88 4.96
CA GLU A 96 -0.31 1.26 5.48
C GLU A 96 -1.26 1.67 4.34
N THR A 97 -0.82 2.55 3.45
CA THR A 97 -1.58 2.95 2.25
C THR A 97 -2.00 1.74 1.41
N SER A 98 -1.08 0.78 1.21
CA SER A 98 -1.37 -0.48 0.53
C SER A 98 -2.48 -1.29 1.23
N ARG A 99 -2.47 -1.37 2.56
CA ARG A 99 -3.53 -2.04 3.33
C ARG A 99 -4.88 -1.34 3.19
N MET A 100 -4.90 0.00 3.15
CA MET A 100 -6.14 0.75 2.93
C MET A 100 -6.76 0.42 1.56
N TYR A 101 -5.96 0.40 0.49
CA TYR A 101 -6.43 -0.04 -0.82
C TYR A 101 -6.87 -1.52 -0.84
N ALA A 102 -6.19 -2.40 -0.09
CA ALA A 102 -6.61 -3.80 0.06
C ALA A 102 -8.00 -3.93 0.69
N LYS A 103 -8.32 -3.10 1.70
CA LYS A 103 -9.66 -3.06 2.30
C LYS A 103 -10.73 -2.66 1.28
N ILE A 104 -10.44 -1.67 0.44
CA ILE A 104 -11.34 -1.26 -0.66
C ILE A 104 -11.52 -2.41 -1.65
N GLN A 105 -10.43 -3.04 -2.09
CA GLN A 105 -10.47 -4.18 -3.00
C GLN A 105 -11.34 -5.29 -2.43
N ASN A 106 -11.16 -5.67 -1.16
CA ASN A 106 -11.94 -6.71 -0.51
C ASN A 106 -13.44 -6.37 -0.46
N LYS A 107 -13.80 -5.11 -0.17
CA LYS A 107 -15.20 -4.64 -0.19
C LYS A 107 -15.80 -4.74 -1.59
N VAL A 108 -15.05 -4.30 -2.60
CA VAL A 108 -15.45 -4.39 -4.01
C VAL A 108 -15.62 -5.84 -4.45
N GLU A 109 -14.69 -6.72 -4.08
CA GLU A 109 -14.77 -8.15 -4.35
C GLU A 109 -15.95 -8.82 -3.62
N GLY A 110 -16.23 -8.43 -2.38
CA GLY A 110 -17.37 -8.94 -1.61
C GLY A 110 -18.69 -8.76 -2.36
N VAL A 111 -18.92 -7.57 -2.92
CA VAL A 111 -20.12 -7.28 -3.74
C VAL A 111 -20.00 -7.86 -5.15
N GLY A 112 -18.82 -7.74 -5.77
CA GLY A 112 -18.56 -8.21 -7.14
C GLY A 112 -18.66 -9.73 -7.29
N ASN A 113 -18.45 -10.47 -6.20
CA ASN A 113 -18.56 -11.91 -6.18
C ASN A 113 -20.01 -12.43 -6.14
N ILE A 114 -20.98 -11.54 -5.95
CA ILE A 114 -22.41 -11.82 -5.95
C ILE A 114 -22.97 -11.47 -7.34
N HIS A 115 -23.86 -12.32 -7.84
CA HIS A 115 -24.56 -12.06 -9.10
C HIS A 115 -25.34 -10.73 -9.02
N PRO A 116 -25.32 -9.86 -10.06
CA PRO A 116 -25.91 -8.52 -10.00
C PRO A 116 -27.37 -8.47 -9.51
N GLU A 117 -28.20 -9.43 -9.94
CA GLU A 117 -29.63 -9.52 -9.56
C GLU A 117 -29.86 -9.77 -8.05
N TYR A 118 -28.89 -10.36 -7.34
CA TYR A 118 -29.04 -10.75 -5.93
C TYR A 118 -28.27 -9.85 -4.95
N ARG A 119 -27.67 -8.76 -5.43
CA ARG A 119 -26.95 -7.84 -4.56
C ARG A 119 -27.94 -7.02 -3.74
N THR A 120 -27.79 -7.10 -2.42
CA THR A 120 -28.63 -6.39 -1.45
C THR A 120 -28.24 -4.92 -1.30
N ALA A 121 -26.95 -4.59 -1.47
CA ALA A 121 -26.44 -3.23 -1.38
C ALA A 121 -26.99 -2.35 -2.51
N LYS A 122 -27.41 -1.12 -2.19
CA LYS A 122 -27.78 -0.14 -3.21
C LYS A 122 -26.51 0.39 -3.91
N PRO A 123 -26.42 0.38 -5.25
CA PRO A 123 -25.20 0.78 -5.96
C PRO A 123 -24.72 2.19 -5.61
N GLN A 124 -25.62 3.18 -5.58
CA GLN A 124 -25.27 4.57 -5.31
C GLN A 124 -24.66 4.76 -3.91
N GLU A 125 -25.28 4.16 -2.89
CA GLU A 125 -24.78 4.22 -1.51
C GLU A 125 -23.44 3.49 -1.37
N PHE A 126 -23.29 2.33 -2.04
CA PHE A 126 -22.05 1.58 -2.05
C PHE A 126 -20.91 2.36 -2.72
N PHE A 127 -21.11 2.86 -3.93
CA PHE A 127 -20.08 3.59 -4.66
C PHE A 127 -19.70 4.90 -3.99
N LYS A 128 -20.66 5.59 -3.38
CA LYS A 128 -20.36 6.78 -2.56
C LYS A 128 -19.40 6.43 -1.42
N LYS A 129 -19.68 5.36 -0.65
CA LYS A 129 -18.77 4.90 0.41
C LYS A 129 -17.38 4.51 -0.11
N ILE A 130 -17.30 3.88 -1.28
CA ILE A 130 -16.01 3.54 -1.90
C ILE A 130 -15.27 4.80 -2.32
N GLN A 131 -15.95 5.74 -2.97
CA GLN A 131 -15.37 6.99 -3.42
C GLN A 131 -14.86 7.82 -2.25
N ASP A 132 -15.67 8.01 -1.19
CA ASP A 132 -15.28 8.74 0.02
C ASP A 132 -13.99 8.13 0.62
N LYS A 133 -13.85 6.79 0.62
CA LYS A 133 -12.64 6.11 1.09
C LYS A 133 -11.45 6.25 0.15
N VAL A 134 -11.68 6.29 -1.17
CA VAL A 134 -10.60 6.56 -2.13
C VAL A 134 -10.09 8.00 -1.96
N ASP A 135 -10.99 8.95 -1.76
CA ASP A 135 -10.67 10.37 -1.58
C ASP A 135 -9.89 10.58 -0.27
N GLU A 136 -10.30 9.95 0.84
CA GLU A 136 -9.57 9.94 2.11
C GLU A 136 -8.13 9.42 1.96
N ILE A 137 -7.94 8.33 1.20
CA ILE A 137 -6.59 7.81 0.90
C ILE A 137 -5.84 8.78 -0.02
N ALA A 138 -6.51 9.40 -0.99
CA ALA A 138 -5.86 10.33 -1.92
C ALA A 138 -5.31 11.57 -1.21
N GLU A 139 -6.00 12.07 -0.19
CA GLU A 139 -5.58 13.21 0.62
C GLU A 139 -4.45 12.88 1.60
N SER A 140 -4.40 11.64 2.11
CA SER A 140 -3.45 11.24 3.17
C SER A 140 -2.21 10.49 2.67
N ARG A 141 -2.25 9.89 1.48
CA ARG A 141 -1.15 9.06 0.97
C ARG A 141 0.10 9.89 0.69
N ALA A 142 1.26 9.29 0.97
CA ALA A 142 2.53 9.81 0.48
C ALA A 142 2.65 9.62 -1.04
N GLU A 143 3.03 10.67 -1.76
CA GLU A 143 3.19 10.61 -3.21
C GLU A 143 4.34 9.70 -3.63
N LEU A 144 4.11 8.91 -4.68
CA LEU A 144 5.14 8.08 -5.30
C LEU A 144 5.79 8.84 -6.45
N THR A 145 7.12 8.82 -6.49
CA THR A 145 7.88 9.43 -7.59
C THR A 145 7.54 8.77 -8.92
N HIS A 146 7.18 9.59 -9.92
CA HIS A 146 6.79 9.13 -11.25
C HIS A 146 7.80 8.15 -11.91
N PHE A 147 9.09 8.42 -11.74
CA PHE A 147 10.16 7.55 -12.25
C PHE A 147 10.11 6.14 -11.63
N LEU A 148 10.02 6.06 -10.30
CA LEU A 148 9.98 4.78 -9.58
C LEU A 148 8.68 4.03 -9.88
N THR A 149 7.57 4.75 -10.05
CA THR A 149 6.30 4.17 -10.48
C THR A 149 6.43 3.49 -11.84
N SER A 150 7.02 4.16 -12.82
CA SER A 150 7.16 3.66 -14.19
C SER A 150 8.16 2.50 -14.31
N CYS A 151 9.24 2.54 -13.54
CA CYS A 151 10.35 1.58 -13.69
C CYS A 151 10.31 0.41 -12.71
N ILE A 152 9.77 0.60 -11.50
CA ILE A 152 9.93 -0.35 -10.38
C ILE A 152 8.58 -0.82 -9.86
N TYR A 153 7.62 0.09 -9.68
CA TYR A 153 6.41 -0.21 -8.92
C TYR A 153 5.24 -0.71 -9.77
N LYS A 154 5.23 -0.52 -11.09
CA LYS A 154 4.15 -1.00 -11.98
C LYS A 154 4.56 -2.28 -12.72
N LYS A 155 3.64 -3.25 -12.84
CA LYS A 155 3.79 -4.44 -13.69
C LYS A 155 2.62 -4.56 -14.67
N LYS A 156 2.87 -5.18 -15.82
CA LYS A 156 1.90 -5.30 -16.93
C LYS A 156 0.57 -5.95 -16.54
N ASN A 157 0.59 -6.94 -15.65
CA ASN A 157 -0.59 -7.73 -15.29
C ASN A 157 -1.34 -7.17 -14.07
N ASP A 158 -0.99 -5.98 -13.58
CA ASP A 158 -1.65 -5.44 -12.39
C ASP A 158 -3.10 -5.02 -12.68
N GLY A 159 -3.37 -4.54 -13.90
CA GLY A 159 -4.69 -4.11 -14.35
C GLY A 159 -5.68 -5.22 -14.68
N GLU A 160 -5.28 -6.49 -14.59
CA GLU A 160 -6.18 -7.61 -14.88
C GLU A 160 -7.16 -7.84 -13.73
N SER A 161 -8.47 -7.70 -13.99
CA SER A 161 -9.51 -8.05 -13.01
C SER A 161 -10.12 -9.41 -13.33
N TYR A 162 -10.20 -10.28 -12.32
CA TYR A 162 -10.95 -11.53 -12.46
C TYR A 162 -12.47 -11.29 -12.45
N LEU A 163 -12.93 -10.16 -11.89
CA LEU A 163 -14.35 -9.80 -11.86
C LEU A 163 -14.87 -9.55 -13.27
N LEU A 164 -14.05 -9.02 -14.19
CA LEU A 164 -14.41 -8.90 -15.60
C LEU A 164 -14.87 -10.23 -16.19
N LYS A 165 -14.04 -11.27 -16.07
CA LYS A 165 -14.35 -12.63 -16.54
C LYS A 165 -15.54 -13.24 -15.79
N LYS A 166 -15.72 -12.89 -14.51
CA LYS A 166 -16.82 -13.38 -13.68
C LYS A 166 -18.16 -12.79 -14.11
N HIS A 167 -18.20 -11.49 -14.37
CA HIS A 167 -19.38 -10.78 -14.84
C HIS A 167 -19.79 -11.19 -16.26
N GLU A 168 -18.84 -11.43 -17.15
CA GLU A 168 -19.14 -12.04 -18.45
C GLU A 168 -19.82 -13.40 -18.31
N LYS A 169 -19.38 -14.23 -17.34
CA LYS A 169 -20.05 -15.50 -17.04
C LYS A 169 -21.48 -15.27 -16.54
N TYR A 170 -21.69 -14.31 -15.65
CA TYR A 170 -23.03 -13.99 -15.13
C TYR A 170 -24.04 -13.64 -16.22
N LYS A 171 -23.62 -12.87 -17.23
CA LYS A 171 -24.49 -12.53 -18.38
C LYS A 171 -24.96 -13.76 -19.18
N ASN A 172 -24.19 -14.85 -19.15
CA ASN A 172 -24.45 -16.05 -19.94
C ASN A 172 -25.15 -17.18 -19.15
N LEU A 173 -25.44 -16.99 -17.85
CA LEU A 173 -26.08 -18.01 -17.01
C LEU A 173 -27.59 -18.09 -17.25
N LYS A 174 -28.12 -19.32 -17.26
CA LYS A 174 -29.57 -19.59 -17.26
C LYS A 174 -30.15 -19.44 -15.85
N ASP A 175 -31.44 -19.16 -15.73
CA ASP A 175 -32.09 -18.78 -14.46
C ASP A 175 -31.92 -19.80 -13.32
N MET A 176 -31.87 -21.11 -13.62
CA MET A 176 -31.61 -22.16 -12.62
C MET A 176 -30.18 -22.14 -12.06
N GLU A 177 -29.20 -21.69 -12.84
CA GLU A 177 -27.80 -21.62 -12.42
C GLU A 177 -27.52 -20.34 -11.62
N LYS A 178 -28.29 -19.26 -11.87
CA LYS A 178 -28.24 -18.01 -11.10
C LYS A 178 -28.54 -18.25 -9.61
N LEU A 179 -29.53 -19.08 -9.29
CA LEU A 179 -29.92 -19.43 -7.90
C LEU A 179 -28.80 -20.10 -7.09
N ASN A 180 -27.94 -20.90 -7.74
CA ASN A 180 -26.80 -21.54 -7.06
C ASN A 180 -25.73 -20.53 -6.62
N PHE A 181 -25.63 -19.37 -7.29
CA PHE A 181 -24.75 -18.28 -6.87
C PHE A 181 -25.35 -17.44 -5.74
N ALA A 182 -26.68 -17.33 -5.66
CA ALA A 182 -27.38 -16.67 -4.54
C ALA A 182 -27.19 -17.45 -3.22
N ARG A 183 -27.33 -18.78 -3.27
CA ARG A 183 -27.30 -19.64 -2.07
C ARG A 183 -25.92 -19.72 -1.41
N ASN A 184 -24.84 -19.61 -2.19
CA ASN A 184 -23.47 -19.52 -1.64
C ASN A 184 -23.11 -18.11 -1.11
N SER A 185 -23.87 -17.07 -1.51
CA SER A 185 -23.63 -15.68 -1.09
C SER A 185 -24.17 -15.36 0.30
N GLU A 186 -25.22 -16.03 0.77
CA GLU A 186 -25.77 -15.82 2.13
C GLU A 186 -24.74 -16.22 3.20
N LEU A 187 -23.93 -17.25 2.93
CA LEU A 187 -22.85 -17.67 3.82
C LEU A 187 -21.69 -16.66 3.88
N SER A 188 -21.43 -15.92 2.79
CA SER A 188 -20.39 -14.90 2.76
C SER A 188 -20.83 -13.58 3.39
N MET A 189 -22.14 -13.29 3.43
CA MET A 189 -22.69 -12.02 3.92
C MET A 189 -22.66 -11.91 5.45
N GLN A 190 -22.78 -13.04 6.17
CA GLN A 190 -22.66 -13.09 7.64
C GLN A 190 -21.25 -12.70 8.14
N VAL A 191 -20.22 -12.86 7.32
CA VAL A 191 -18.84 -12.48 7.69
C VAL A 191 -18.65 -10.96 7.65
N PHE A 192 -19.53 -10.19 6.99
CA PHE A 192 -19.38 -8.74 6.83
C PHE A 192 -20.17 -7.89 7.85
N THR A 193 -21.07 -8.50 8.63
CA THR A 193 -21.83 -7.77 9.67
C THR A 193 -21.12 -7.69 11.02
N ASP A 194 -20.06 -8.49 11.24
CA ASP A 194 -19.41 -8.60 12.56
C ASP A 194 -18.21 -7.65 12.75
N GLU A 195 -17.84 -6.82 11.76
CA GLU A 195 -16.73 -5.85 11.87
C GLU A 195 -17.20 -4.37 11.97
N GLU A 196 -18.48 -4.08 12.22
CA GLU A 196 -18.96 -2.75 12.64
C GLU A 196 -19.15 -2.68 14.17
N SER A 197 -18.17 -3.19 14.93
CA SER A 197 -17.97 -2.82 16.34
C SER A 197 -16.53 -2.38 16.58
N ASP A 198 -16.10 -1.36 15.84
CA ASP A 198 -15.13 -0.42 16.39
C ASP A 198 -15.85 0.31 17.53
N ASN A 199 -15.81 -0.32 18.71
CA ASN A 199 -16.17 0.31 19.96
C ASN A 199 -15.43 1.65 20.03
N GLU A 200 -16.23 2.71 20.04
CA GLU A 200 -15.90 3.91 20.78
C GLU A 200 -15.33 3.57 22.16
N VAL A 201 -14.62 4.56 22.69
CA VAL A 201 -14.32 4.83 24.11
C VAL A 201 -12.88 4.49 24.53
N PRO A 202 -12.18 5.37 25.27
CA PRO A 202 -12.31 6.82 25.47
C PRO A 202 -11.07 7.63 25.02
#